data_AF-A0A8H4LPE5-F1
#
_entry.id   AF-A0A8H4LPE5-F1
#
_cell.length_a   1.000
_cell.length_b   1.000
_cell.length_c   1.000
_cell.angle_alpha   90.00
_cell.angle_beta   90.00
_cell.angle_gamma   90.00
#
_symmetry.space_group_name_H-M   'P 1'
#
loop_
_entity.id
_entity.type
_entity.pdbx_description
1 polymer ?
#
loop_
_entity_poly.entity_id
_entity_poly.type
_entity_poly.pdbx_seq_one_letter_code
_entity_poly.pdbx_strand_id
1 'polypeptide(L)'
;MAVLLAQNGMVVESLAGETTVTGVDFQASGSRTSVCFPFTNLWIVHEGTYTIRVDVYRVLPGDEQATTYEGQAESNLITVVRDEVSTGRP
;
A
#
# COMPACT_ATOMS: atom_id res chain seq x y z
N MET A 1 -3.51 -4.32 4.36
CA MET A 1 -3.00 -3.12 5.05
C MET A 1 -1.68 -2.73 4.43
N ALA A 2 -1.50 -1.47 4.03
CA ALA A 2 -0.25 -0.93 3.52
C ALA A 2 0.54 -0.28 4.65
N VAL A 3 1.85 -0.51 4.68
CA VAL A 3 2.81 0.13 5.57
C VAL A 3 4.01 0.62 4.76
N LEU A 4 4.68 1.65 5.23
CA LEU A 4 5.86 2.21 4.58
C LEU A 4 7.12 1.78 5.31
N LEU A 5 8.08 1.27 4.56
CA LEU A 5 9.38 0.84 5.04
C LEU A 5 10.45 1.83 4.57
N ALA A 6 11.33 2.23 5.47
CA ALA A 6 12.58 2.90 5.10
C ALA A 6 13.57 1.91 4.47
N GLN A 7 14.66 2.41 3.87
CA GLN A 7 15.67 1.57 3.22
C GLN A 7 16.29 0.50 4.13
N ASN A 8 16.30 0.72 5.44
CA ASN A 8 16.79 -0.26 6.41
C ASN A 8 15.73 -1.29 6.84
N GLY A 9 14.56 -1.30 6.20
CA GLY A 9 13.44 -2.21 6.49
C GLY A 9 12.60 -1.81 7.71
N MET A 10 12.90 -0.70 8.39
CA MET A 10 12.08 -0.25 9.51
C MET A 10 10.77 0.37 9.02
N VAL A 11 9.67 0.06 9.71
CA VAL A 11 8.38 0.72 9.49
C VAL A 11 8.48 2.18 9.94
N VAL A 12 7.96 3.08 9.11
CA VAL A 12 7.92 4.52 9.38
C VAL A 12 6.50 5.08 9.28
N GLU A 13 6.18 6.04 10.13
CA GLU A 13 4.85 6.69 10.21
C GLU A 13 4.70 7.85 9.21
N SER A 14 5.19 7.66 7.98
CA SER A 14 5.13 8.68 6.92
C SER A 14 4.17 8.32 5.79
N LEU A 15 3.44 7.20 5.91
CA LEU A 15 2.36 6.83 5.01
C LEU A 15 1.04 7.37 5.54
N ALA A 16 0.29 8.05 4.69
CA ALA A 16 -1.00 8.58 5.04
C ALA A 16 -2.03 8.35 3.92
N GLY A 17 -3.29 8.58 4.27
CA GLY A 17 -4.44 8.20 3.46
C GLY A 17 -5.05 6.87 3.91
N GLU A 18 -5.64 6.16 2.96
CA GLU A 18 -6.35 4.90 3.19
C GLU A 18 -5.36 3.74 3.15
N THR A 19 -4.82 3.40 4.32
CA THR A 19 -3.83 2.32 4.50
C THR A 19 -4.47 0.93 4.56
N THR A 20 -5.79 0.81 4.52
CA THR A 20 -6.51 -0.47 4.50
C THR A 20 -7.59 -0.43 3.44
N VAL A 21 -7.63 -1.47 2.60
CA VAL A 21 -8.62 -1.61 1.54
C VAL A 21 -9.14 -3.04 1.53
N THR A 22 -10.38 -3.21 1.09
CA THR A 22 -10.97 -4.53 0.84
C THR A 22 -10.52 -5.02 -0.54
N GLY A 23 -10.17 -6.31 -0.63
CA GLY A 23 -9.83 -6.94 -1.90
C GLY A 23 -11.05 -6.99 -2.82
N VAL A 24 -10.83 -6.71 -4.10
CA VAL A 24 -11.86 -6.80 -5.15
C VAL A 24 -11.54 -7.96 -6.09
N ASP A 25 -12.56 -8.69 -6.50
CA ASP A 25 -12.40 -9.74 -7.50
C ASP A 25 -11.90 -9.13 -8.81
N PHE A 26 -10.78 -9.66 -9.29
CA PHE A 26 -10.15 -9.31 -10.55
C PHE A 26 -10.17 -10.52 -11.46
N GLN A 27 -10.98 -10.46 -12.51
CA GLN A 27 -10.97 -11.46 -13.57
C GLN A 27 -9.77 -11.23 -14.50
N ALA A 28 -8.63 -11.81 -14.13
CA ALA A 28 -7.55 -12.02 -15.10
C ALA A 28 -8.02 -13.09 -16.11
N SER A 29 -7.72 -12.93 -17.40
CA SER A 29 -8.14 -13.86 -18.45
C SER A 29 -7.74 -15.31 -18.10
N GLY A 30 -8.70 -16.14 -17.69
CA GLY A 30 -8.47 -17.51 -17.24
C GLY A 30 -9.45 -17.98 -16.15
N SER A 31 -9.33 -19.24 -15.72
CA SER A 31 -10.21 -19.87 -14.72
C SER A 31 -9.82 -19.58 -13.27
N ARG A 32 -8.83 -18.71 -13.02
CA ARG A 32 -8.34 -18.39 -11.67
C ARG A 32 -8.93 -17.06 -11.22
N THR A 33 -9.72 -17.09 -10.16
CA THR A 33 -10.13 -15.87 -9.44
C THR A 33 -8.88 -15.24 -8.84
N SER A 34 -8.56 -14.02 -9.26
CA SER A 34 -7.51 -13.21 -8.64
C SER A 34 -8.20 -12.14 -7.80
N VAL A 35 -7.54 -11.70 -6.72
CA VAL A 35 -8.03 -10.59 -5.90
C VAL A 35 -7.03 -9.44 -6.04
N CYS A 36 -7.55 -8.25 -6.32
CA CYS A 36 -6.76 -7.02 -6.39
C CYS A 36 -7.03 -6.17 -5.14
N PHE A 37 -5.99 -5.51 -4.62
CA PHE A 37 -6.11 -4.58 -3.50
C PHE A 37 -5.72 -3.18 -4.00
N PRO A 38 -6.67 -2.39 -4.52
CA PRO A 38 -6.38 -1.11 -5.15
C PRO A 38 -6.20 -0.01 -4.10
N PHE A 39 -4.94 0.33 -3.80
CA PHE A 39 -4.62 1.49 -2.97
C PHE A 39 -4.61 2.77 -3.82
N THR A 40 -5.77 3.39 -4.01
CA THR A 40 -5.91 4.61 -4.82
C THR A 40 -5.72 5.90 -4.05
N ASN A 41 -5.72 5.84 -2.72
CA ASN A 41 -5.66 6.99 -1.84
C ASN A 41 -4.52 6.87 -0.82
N LEU A 42 -3.28 6.78 -1.30
CA LEU A 42 -2.07 6.77 -0.47
C LEU A 42 -1.18 7.95 -0.83
N TRP A 43 -0.59 8.57 0.19
CA TRP A 43 0.45 9.58 0.01
C TRP A 43 1.58 9.39 1.03
N ILE A 44 2.80 9.75 0.62
CA ILE A 44 3.97 9.73 1.48
C ILE A 44 4.29 11.19 1.85
N VAL A 45 4.30 11.47 3.16
CA VAL A 45 4.34 12.84 3.69
C VAL A 45 5.73 13.47 3.61
N HIS A 46 6.77 12.65 3.66
CA HIS A 46 8.16 13.10 3.75
C HIS A 46 8.98 12.62 2.57
N GLU A 47 9.92 13.46 2.15
CA GLU A 47 10.91 13.10 1.14
C GLU A 47 11.81 11.98 1.64
N GLY A 48 12.25 11.12 0.72
CA GLY A 48 13.07 9.98 1.06
C GLY A 48 12.92 8.84 0.06
N THR A 49 13.50 7.71 0.41
CA THR A 49 13.43 6.50 -0.39
C THR A 49 12.83 5.38 0.45
N TYR A 50 11.78 4.76 -0.09
CA TYR A 50 10.92 3.86 0.66
C TYR A 50 10.48 2.65 -0.17
N THR A 51 9.90 1.69 0.51
CA THR A 51 9.13 0.59 -0.08
C THR A 51 7.76 0.55 0.60
N ILE A 52 6.69 0.31 -0.15
CA ILE A 52 5.37 0.02 0.44
C ILE A 52 5.24 -1.49 0.55
N ARG A 53 4.99 -1.97 1.77
CA ARG A 53 4.63 -3.36 2.04
C ARG A 53 3.13 -3.46 2.25
N VAL A 54 2.50 -4.42 1.60
CA VAL A 54 1.07 -4.73 1.74
C VAL A 54 0.95 -6.07 2.45
N ASP A 55 0.38 -6.03 3.65
CA ASP A 55 0.02 -7.20 4.44
C ASP A 55 -1.42 -7.61 4.12
N VAL A 56 -1.63 -8.87 3.78
CA VAL A 56 -2.94 -9.43 3.40
C VAL A 56 -3.50 -10.23 4.56
N TYR A 57 -4.74 -9.93 4.91
CA TYR A 57 -5.49 -10.60 5.96
C TYR A 57 -6.79 -11.17 5.39
N ARG A 58 -7.14 -12.38 5.81
CA ARG A 58 -8.42 -13.03 5.49
C ARG A 58 -9.35 -12.91 6.70
N VAL A 59 -10.56 -12.42 6.47
CA VAL A 59 -11.64 -12.43 7.47
C VAL A 59 -12.12 -13.87 7.68
N LEU A 60 -12.30 -14.27 8.93
CA LEU A 60 -12.75 -15.62 9.26
C LEU A 60 -14.26 -15.77 9.01
N PRO A 61 -14.72 -16.93 8.49
CA PRO A 61 -16.15 -17.16 8.32
C PRO A 61 -16.90 -17.07 9.66
N GLY A 62 -17.93 -16.22 9.72
CA GLY A 62 -18.79 -16.08 10.89
C GLY A 62 -18.33 -15.05 11.93
N ASP A 63 -17.19 -14.39 11.72
CA ASP A 63 -16.74 -13.28 12.55
C ASP A 63 -16.00 -12.23 11.69
N GLU A 64 -16.71 -11.14 11.37
CA GLU A 64 -16.20 -10.07 10.52
C GLU A 64 -15.05 -9.27 11.17
N GLN A 65 -14.84 -9.42 12.47
CA GLN A 65 -13.77 -8.75 13.21
C GLN A 65 -12.54 -9.64 13.40
N ALA A 66 -12.69 -10.96 13.24
CA ALA A 66 -11.58 -11.89 13.33
C ALA A 66 -10.88 -12.05 11.98
N THR A 67 -9.58 -11.77 11.96
CA THR A 67 -8.75 -11.91 10.75
C THR A 67 -7.55 -12.80 11.00
N THR A 68 -7.16 -13.57 9.98
CA THR A 68 -5.88 -14.29 9.94
C THR A 68 -4.95 -13.65 8.92
N TYR A 69 -3.66 -13.57 9.23
CA TYR A 69 -2.64 -13.13 8.28
C TYR A 69 -2.41 -14.22 7.23
N GLU A 70 -2.35 -13.84 5.95
CA GLU A 70 -2.14 -14.76 4.83
C GLU A 70 -0.76 -14.60 4.18
N GLY A 71 -0.24 -13.37 4.15
CA GLY A 71 1.02 -13.08 3.50
C GLY A 71 1.24 -11.59 3.29
N GLN A 72 2.37 -11.25 2.68
CA GLN A 72 2.74 -9.88 2.38
C GLN A 72 3.39 -9.79 1.00
N ALA A 73 3.35 -8.61 0.41
CA ALA A 73 4.08 -8.27 -0.81
C ALA A 73 4.69 -6.87 -0.67
N GLU A 74 5.81 -6.64 -1.34
CA GLU A 74 6.50 -5.35 -1.33
C GLU A 74 6.49 -4.73 -2.72
N SER A 75 6.37 -3.40 -2.77
CA SER A 75 6.55 -2.64 -3.99
C SER A 75 8.01 -2.60 -4.42
N ASN A 76 8.26 -2.11 -5.64
CA ASN A 76 9.58 -1.60 -5.98
C ASN A 76 9.94 -0.38 -5.11
N LEU A 77 11.20 0.01 -5.16
CA LEU A 77 11.71 1.23 -4.51
C LEU A 77 10.97 2.47 -5.01
N ILE A 78 10.55 3.34 -4.09
CA ILE A 78 9.87 4.60 -4.35
C ILE A 78 10.76 5.73 -3.84
N THR A 79 11.10 6.68 -4.72
CA THR A 79 11.79 7.91 -4.32
C THR A 79 10.80 9.07 -4.31
N VAL A 80 10.62 9.65 -3.13
CA VAL A 80 9.80 10.84 -2.90
C VAL A 80 10.73 12.03 -2.81
N VAL A 81 10.55 13.00 -3.69
CA VAL A 81 11.32 14.24 -3.71
C VAL A 81 10.42 15.40 -3.34
N ARG A 82 10.97 16.38 -2.59
CA ARG A 82 10.34 17.68 -2.49
C ARG A 82 10.66 18.47 -3.76
N ASP A 83 9.65 18.72 -4.56
CA ASP A 83 9.79 19.66 -5.67
C ASP A 83 9.39 21.05 -5.16
N GLU A 84 10.32 22.01 -5.20
CA GLU A 84 9.95 23.41 -5.05
C GLU A 84 9.26 23.82 -6.35
N VAL A 85 7.94 23.95 -6.33
CA VAL A 85 7.20 24.48 -7.47
C VAL A 85 7.75 25.89 -7.75
N SER A 86 8.57 26.02 -8.78
CA SER A 86 9.04 27.34 -9.20
C SER A 86 7.81 28.16 -9.55
N THR A 87 7.53 29.21 -8.80
CA THR A 87 6.48 30.18 -9.13
C THR A 87 6.99 31.16 -10.21
N GLY A 88 7.76 30.63 -11.17
CA GLY A 88 8.24 31.33 -12.34
C GLY A 88 7.07 31.80 -13.21
N ARG A 89 6.49 32.91 -12.80
CA ARG A 89 5.47 33.67 -13.51
C ARG A 89 6.15 34.46 -14.63
N PRO A 90 5.79 34.27 -15.90
CA PRO A 90 5.76 35.37 -16.86
C PRO A 90 4.54 36.27 -16.60
#